data_AF-F0G5J0-F1
#
_entry.id   AF-F0G5J0-F1
#
_cell.length_a   1.000
_cell.length_b   1.000
_cell.length_c   1.000
_cell.angle_alpha   90.00
_cell.angle_beta   90.00
_cell.angle_gamma   90.00
#
_symmetry.space_group_name_H-M   'P 1'
#
loop_
_entity.id
_entity.type
_entity.pdbx_description
1 polymer ?
#
loop_
_entity_poly.entity_id
_entity_poly.type
_entity_poly.pdbx_seq_one_letter_code
_entity_poly.pdbx_strand_id
1 'polypeptide(L)'
;MMPLSFSRTAAALSLVALGCLPVAARAASFDCHAARTSIEQAICTDAELSRLDEQLDDTYRVALGVADGDAATDLRTTQRAWLKARLPADGRIDVRALQQAYRQRIAELQARPGFPDAVKHGGGSTFRLTDVSKAFDFTVRMYQDCPMPKGQDSAYCEGPGRIAVYRKGAGTPLQTIDFPTIVATLLPSGKPLTQSARLYDDQGVLNVGDFNFDGHDDFGVQTGHEGGYGGPSYDVYLFDPKTGRFDRNNAMSDLTHESLGFFDVDPKRRRLRAFSKSGCCYHETTTYRVDDDRLVEVERHIEAARMDGKMEITDEAFVGGKWRRKVRVEAE
;
A
#
# COMPACT_ATOMS: atom_id res chain seq x y z
N MET A 1 -27.34 -17.13 75.85
CA MET A 1 -27.50 -16.65 74.45
C MET A 1 -26.39 -15.66 74.16
N MET A 2 -25.44 -16.00 73.28
CA MET A 2 -24.50 -15.06 72.64
C MET A 2 -25.28 -14.02 71.81
N PRO A 3 -24.78 -12.78 71.59
CA PRO A 3 -23.76 -12.50 70.55
C PRO A 3 -22.72 -11.41 70.94
N LEU A 4 -21.43 -11.62 70.63
CA LEU A 4 -20.64 -11.21 69.45
C LEU A 4 -19.92 -9.86 69.61
N SER A 5 -18.59 -9.98 69.58
CA SER A 5 -17.56 -8.96 69.56
C SER A 5 -17.44 -8.33 68.16
N PHE A 6 -17.20 -7.02 68.09
CA PHE A 6 -16.76 -6.34 66.86
C PHE A 6 -15.44 -5.63 67.14
N SER A 7 -14.34 -6.25 66.75
CA SER A 7 -13.04 -5.58 66.61
C SER A 7 -12.86 -5.19 65.16
N ARG A 8 -12.56 -3.90 64.92
CA ARG A 8 -12.34 -3.32 63.59
C ARG A 8 -10.94 -3.70 63.10
N THR A 9 -10.84 -4.61 62.14
CA THR A 9 -9.62 -4.80 61.36
C THR A 9 -9.68 -3.90 60.12
N ALA A 10 -8.76 -2.95 60.03
CA ALA A 10 -8.53 -2.17 58.82
C ALA A 10 -7.80 -3.06 57.80
N ALA A 11 -8.48 -3.44 56.72
CA ALA A 11 -7.85 -4.09 55.58
C ALA A 11 -7.26 -3.01 54.67
N ALA A 12 -5.92 -2.93 54.61
CA ALA A 12 -5.21 -2.13 53.63
C ALA A 12 -5.37 -2.77 52.25
N LEU A 13 -6.10 -2.10 51.36
CA LEU A 13 -6.24 -2.49 49.96
C LEU A 13 -5.00 -2.02 49.19
N SER A 14 -4.04 -2.92 48.99
CA SER A 14 -2.90 -2.67 48.11
C SER A 14 -3.37 -2.58 46.66
N LEU A 15 -3.35 -1.37 46.10
CA LEU A 15 -3.60 -1.10 44.69
C LEU A 15 -2.38 -1.56 43.88
N VAL A 16 -2.39 -2.78 43.35
CA VAL A 16 -1.40 -3.22 42.36
C VAL A 16 -1.75 -2.56 41.03
N ALA A 17 -1.14 -1.41 40.77
CA ALA A 17 -1.18 -0.75 39.48
C ALA A 17 -0.40 -1.63 38.48
N LEU A 18 -1.13 -2.45 37.73
CA LEU A 18 -0.59 -3.22 36.61
C LEU A 18 -0.29 -2.22 35.48
N GLY A 19 0.91 -1.64 35.50
CA GLY A 19 1.37 -0.74 34.46
C GLY A 19 1.44 -1.48 33.13
N CYS A 20 0.61 -1.06 32.16
CA CYS A 20 0.84 -1.36 30.75
C CYS A 20 2.18 -0.74 30.36
N LEU A 21 3.26 -1.51 30.45
CA LEU A 21 4.48 -1.18 29.73
C LEU A 21 4.13 -1.22 28.24
N PRO A 22 4.48 -0.18 27.47
CA PRO A 22 4.27 -0.19 26.04
C PRO A 22 5.10 -1.36 25.49
N VAL A 23 4.44 -2.32 24.85
CA VAL A 23 5.13 -3.27 24.00
C VAL A 23 5.69 -2.43 22.85
N ALA A 24 6.96 -2.06 22.94
CA ALA A 24 7.66 -1.47 21.81
C ALA A 24 7.48 -2.45 20.64
N ALA A 25 6.77 -2.02 19.60
CA ALA A 25 6.66 -2.77 18.37
C ALA A 25 8.09 -3.03 17.89
N ARG A 26 8.53 -4.29 18.00
CA ARG A 26 9.87 -4.69 17.58
C ARG A 26 9.81 -4.91 16.09
N ALA A 27 10.43 -4.00 15.35
CA ALA A 27 10.42 -4.02 13.91
C ALA A 27 11.49 -4.99 13.43
N ALA A 28 11.14 -6.27 13.28
CA ALA A 28 11.98 -7.30 12.66
C ALA A 28 11.35 -7.68 11.33
N SER A 29 12.11 -8.20 10.38
CA SER A 29 11.58 -8.57 9.06
C SER A 29 10.66 -9.82 9.09
N PHE A 30 10.45 -10.41 10.27
CA PHE A 30 9.66 -11.61 10.50
C PHE A 30 8.85 -11.53 11.81
N ASP A 31 7.92 -12.48 12.00
CA ASP A 31 7.12 -12.57 13.22
C ASP A 31 7.95 -13.05 14.41
N CYS A 32 8.22 -12.15 15.35
CA CYS A 32 8.97 -12.47 16.57
C CYS A 32 8.29 -13.48 17.48
N HIS A 33 6.97 -13.69 17.37
CA HIS A 33 6.29 -14.77 18.08
C HIS A 33 6.58 -16.15 17.49
N ALA A 34 7.05 -16.21 16.24
CA ALA A 34 7.44 -17.43 15.55
C ALA A 34 8.95 -17.73 15.63
N ALA A 35 9.74 -16.93 16.35
CA ALA A 35 11.19 -17.11 16.50
C ALA A 35 11.54 -18.46 17.17
N ARG A 36 12.40 -19.25 16.53
CA ARG A 36 12.83 -20.59 16.98
C ARG A 36 14.33 -20.72 17.19
N THR A 37 15.12 -19.96 16.46
CA THR A 37 16.59 -20.03 16.51
C THR A 37 17.15 -18.98 17.47
N SER A 38 18.37 -19.21 17.97
CA SER A 38 19.07 -18.26 18.82
C SER A 38 19.24 -16.89 18.13
N ILE A 39 19.46 -16.88 16.80
CA ILE A 39 19.60 -15.64 16.05
C ILE A 39 18.27 -14.90 15.89
N GLU A 40 17.17 -15.60 15.64
CA GLU A 40 15.84 -14.98 15.59
C GLU A 40 15.48 -14.38 16.96
N GLN A 41 15.79 -15.09 18.05
CA GLN A 41 15.59 -14.57 19.40
C GLN A 41 16.46 -13.33 19.69
N ALA A 42 17.71 -13.32 19.24
CA ALA A 42 18.59 -12.16 19.38
C ALA A 42 18.04 -10.94 18.62
N ILE A 43 17.62 -11.13 17.35
CA ILE A 43 16.99 -10.08 16.54
C ILE A 43 15.72 -9.57 17.24
N CYS A 44 14.89 -10.48 17.77
CA CYS A 44 13.65 -10.14 18.44
C CYS A 44 13.78 -9.59 19.87
N THR A 45 14.97 -9.57 20.45
CA THR A 45 15.18 -9.03 21.82
C THR A 45 16.06 -7.78 21.84
N ASP A 46 16.93 -7.60 20.85
CA ASP A 46 17.76 -6.40 20.68
C ASP A 46 17.12 -5.43 19.68
N ALA A 47 16.79 -4.22 20.14
CA ALA A 47 16.07 -3.24 19.33
C ALA A 47 16.84 -2.78 18.09
N GLU A 48 18.17 -2.68 18.18
CA GLU A 48 19.00 -2.25 17.06
C GLU A 48 19.19 -3.37 16.04
N LEU A 49 19.36 -4.63 16.47
CA LEU A 49 19.35 -5.77 15.56
C LEU A 49 18.01 -5.91 14.85
N SER A 50 16.90 -5.75 15.57
CA SER A 50 15.55 -5.72 14.99
C SER A 50 15.50 -4.69 13.85
N ARG A 51 15.84 -3.43 14.15
CA ARG A 51 15.84 -2.33 13.16
C ARG A 51 16.77 -2.60 11.98
N LEU A 52 17.97 -3.12 12.23
CA LEU A 52 18.92 -3.46 11.17
C LEU A 52 18.41 -4.61 10.31
N ASP A 53 17.65 -5.55 10.89
CA ASP A 53 17.06 -6.67 10.17
C ASP A 53 15.95 -6.24 9.23
N GLU A 54 15.05 -5.36 9.68
CA GLU A 54 14.09 -4.71 8.79
C GLU A 54 14.78 -3.89 7.69
N GLN A 55 15.76 -3.05 8.07
CA GLN A 55 16.50 -2.22 7.10
C GLN A 55 17.21 -3.07 6.04
N LEU A 56 17.76 -4.23 6.43
CA LEU A 56 18.40 -5.14 5.49
C LEU A 56 17.39 -5.80 4.54
N ASP A 57 16.20 -6.20 5.00
CA ASP A 57 15.13 -6.74 4.13
C ASP A 57 14.72 -5.70 3.08
N ASP A 58 14.45 -4.46 3.50
CA ASP A 58 14.09 -3.36 2.61
C ASP A 58 15.19 -3.08 1.59
N THR A 59 16.43 -2.90 2.08
CA THR A 59 17.59 -2.62 1.23
C THR A 59 17.82 -3.74 0.21
N TYR A 60 17.67 -4.98 0.63
CA TYR A 60 17.81 -6.14 -0.25
C TYR A 60 16.75 -6.16 -1.36
N ARG A 61 15.49 -5.85 -1.04
CA ARG A 61 14.40 -5.84 -2.02
C ARG A 61 14.55 -4.71 -3.03
N VAL A 62 14.92 -3.51 -2.56
CA VAL A 62 15.22 -2.39 -3.46
C VAL A 62 16.39 -2.74 -4.37
N ALA A 63 17.48 -3.28 -3.82
CA ALA A 63 18.64 -3.71 -4.62
C ALA A 63 18.26 -4.80 -5.64
N LEU A 64 17.31 -5.68 -5.31
CA LEU A 64 16.83 -6.72 -6.23
C LEU A 64 15.91 -6.15 -7.32
N GLY A 65 15.08 -5.16 -7.00
CA GLY A 65 14.16 -4.52 -7.95
C GLY A 65 14.88 -3.70 -9.02
N VAL A 66 16.06 -3.15 -8.71
CA VAL A 66 16.88 -2.40 -9.67
C VAL A 66 17.93 -3.27 -10.40
N ALA A 67 18.10 -4.52 -10.00
CA ALA A 67 19.07 -5.42 -10.62
C ALA A 67 18.45 -6.18 -11.82
N ASP A 68 19.22 -6.33 -12.90
CA ASP A 68 18.84 -7.10 -14.08
C ASP A 68 19.37 -8.55 -14.01
N GLY A 69 18.90 -9.41 -14.92
CA GLY A 69 19.07 -10.88 -14.95
C GLY A 69 20.24 -11.46 -14.13
N ASP A 70 21.46 -11.32 -14.62
CA ASP A 70 22.66 -11.88 -13.98
C ASP A 70 22.98 -11.21 -12.64
N ALA A 71 22.87 -9.87 -12.56
CA ALA A 71 23.12 -9.11 -11.33
C ALA A 71 22.14 -9.50 -10.22
N ALA A 72 20.87 -9.75 -10.55
CA ALA A 72 19.84 -10.21 -9.63
C ALA A 72 20.11 -11.66 -9.17
N THR A 73 20.63 -12.51 -10.06
CA THR A 73 21.00 -13.90 -9.75
C THR A 73 22.20 -13.96 -8.80
N ASP A 74 23.23 -13.16 -9.08
CA ASP A 74 24.39 -13.00 -8.20
C ASP A 74 23.97 -12.44 -6.83
N LEU A 75 23.13 -11.40 -6.81
CA LEU A 75 22.64 -10.80 -5.57
C LEU A 75 21.90 -11.81 -4.68
N ARG A 76 21.03 -12.66 -5.25
CA ARG A 76 20.38 -13.77 -4.52
C ARG A 76 21.40 -14.77 -3.97
N THR A 77 22.46 -15.04 -4.72
CA THR A 77 23.50 -16.00 -4.32
C THR A 77 24.36 -15.47 -3.19
N THR A 78 24.85 -14.24 -3.32
CA THR A 78 25.66 -13.58 -2.29
C THR A 78 24.86 -13.33 -1.01
N GLN A 79 23.57 -12.97 -1.11
CA GLN A 79 22.72 -12.80 0.06
C GLN A 79 22.54 -14.11 0.85
N ARG A 80 22.30 -15.23 0.15
CA ARG A 80 22.18 -16.56 0.80
C ARG A 80 23.49 -16.98 1.45
N ALA A 81 24.63 -16.71 0.81
CA ALA A 81 25.94 -16.99 1.37
C ALA A 81 26.19 -16.16 2.63
N TRP A 82 25.89 -14.85 2.59
CA TRP A 82 25.99 -13.96 3.74
C TRP A 82 25.11 -14.42 4.90
N LEU A 83 23.86 -14.81 4.65
CA LEU A 83 22.98 -15.34 5.69
C LEU A 83 23.59 -16.57 6.38
N LYS A 84 24.29 -17.45 5.66
CA LYS A 84 24.97 -18.60 6.27
C LYS A 84 26.22 -18.22 7.06
N ALA A 85 26.96 -17.21 6.60
CA ALA A 85 28.24 -16.81 7.17
C ALA A 85 28.14 -15.76 8.30
N ARG A 86 26.98 -15.11 8.49
CA ARG A 86 26.81 -14.03 9.48
C ARG A 86 26.95 -14.47 10.94
N LEU A 87 26.99 -15.78 11.20
CA LEU A 87 27.22 -16.37 12.52
C LEU A 87 28.60 -17.03 12.59
N PRO A 88 29.31 -16.92 13.73
CA PRO A 88 30.54 -17.65 13.94
C PRO A 88 30.29 -19.17 13.99
N ALA A 89 31.31 -19.96 13.65
CA ALA A 89 31.21 -21.42 13.55
C ALA A 89 30.86 -22.12 14.89
N ASP A 90 31.08 -21.45 16.03
CA ASP A 90 30.73 -21.94 17.36
C ASP A 90 29.27 -21.66 17.77
N GLY A 91 28.50 -20.99 16.91
CA GLY A 91 27.07 -20.71 17.10
C GLY A 91 26.75 -19.69 18.20
N ARG A 92 27.77 -19.07 18.83
CA ARG A 92 27.58 -18.06 19.86
C ARG A 92 27.24 -16.72 19.22
N ILE A 93 26.25 -16.02 19.77
CA ILE A 93 25.83 -14.72 19.26
C ILE A 93 26.56 -13.62 20.03
N ASP A 94 27.50 -12.99 19.35
CA ASP A 94 27.97 -11.65 19.71
C ASP A 94 27.06 -10.62 19.03
N VAL A 95 26.20 -9.98 19.81
CA VAL A 95 25.25 -8.97 19.33
C VAL A 95 25.96 -7.82 18.62
N ARG A 96 27.12 -7.36 19.11
CA ARG A 96 27.85 -6.24 18.50
C ARG A 96 28.45 -6.64 17.16
N ALA A 97 29.05 -7.81 17.08
CA ALA A 97 29.58 -8.34 15.83
C ALA A 97 28.46 -8.56 14.80
N LEU A 98 27.30 -9.08 15.23
CA LEU A 98 26.15 -9.27 14.36
C LEU A 98 25.60 -7.93 13.85
N GLN A 99 25.45 -6.92 14.72
CA GLN A 99 25.06 -5.57 14.29
C GLN A 99 26.03 -5.00 13.25
N GLN A 100 27.34 -5.18 13.44
CA GLN A 100 28.35 -4.75 12.47
C GLN A 100 28.22 -5.48 11.14
N ALA A 101 27.98 -6.79 11.14
CA ALA A 101 27.77 -7.58 9.94
C ALA A 101 26.53 -7.11 9.15
N TYR A 102 25.44 -6.77 9.83
CA TYR A 102 24.25 -6.18 9.20
C TYR A 102 24.55 -4.82 8.59
N ARG A 103 25.19 -3.91 9.33
CA ARG A 103 25.56 -2.57 8.82
C ARG A 103 26.46 -2.65 7.59
N GLN A 104 27.45 -3.55 7.61
CA GLN A 104 28.32 -3.77 6.46
C GLN A 104 27.52 -4.26 5.25
N ARG A 105 26.64 -5.25 5.44
CA ARG A 105 25.83 -5.78 4.35
C ARG A 105 24.89 -4.73 3.77
N ILE A 106 24.24 -3.93 4.61
CA ILE A 106 23.41 -2.81 4.19
C ILE A 106 24.22 -1.84 3.33
N ALA A 107 25.41 -1.43 3.79
CA ALA A 107 26.27 -0.52 3.04
C ALA A 107 26.72 -1.10 1.69
N GLU A 108 27.06 -2.39 1.62
CA GLU A 108 27.39 -3.09 0.36
C GLU A 108 26.24 -3.04 -0.65
N LEU A 109 25.00 -3.27 -0.19
CA LEU A 109 23.82 -3.25 -1.04
C LEU A 109 23.48 -1.83 -1.52
N GLN A 110 23.57 -0.84 -0.62
CA GLN A 110 23.32 0.57 -0.92
C GLN A 110 24.38 1.19 -1.86
N ALA A 111 25.57 0.61 -1.92
CA ALA A 111 26.64 1.06 -2.80
C ALA A 111 26.51 0.52 -4.25
N ARG A 112 25.54 -0.36 -4.52
CA ARG A 112 25.32 -0.91 -5.86
C ARG A 112 24.85 0.17 -6.84
N PRO A 113 25.21 0.07 -8.13
CA PRO A 113 24.70 0.98 -9.16
C PRO A 113 23.17 0.98 -9.21
N GLY A 114 22.58 2.16 -9.38
CA GLY A 114 21.12 2.31 -9.47
C GLY A 114 20.36 2.25 -8.14
N PHE A 115 21.04 2.05 -7.00
CA PHE A 115 20.36 2.07 -5.70
C PHE A 115 19.85 3.49 -5.37
N PRO A 116 18.55 3.69 -5.08
CA PRO A 116 17.97 5.01 -4.84
C PRO A 116 18.53 5.69 -3.59
N ASP A 117 18.94 6.96 -3.72
CA ASP A 117 19.44 7.76 -2.60
C ASP A 117 18.42 7.91 -1.47
N ALA A 118 17.13 8.02 -1.80
CA ALA A 118 16.03 8.18 -0.86
C ALA A 118 15.95 7.06 0.20
N VAL A 119 16.46 5.86 -0.10
CA VAL A 119 16.39 4.67 0.78
C VAL A 119 17.67 4.49 1.63
N LYS A 120 18.74 5.26 1.37
CA LYS A 120 20.06 5.03 1.98
C LYS A 120 20.08 5.27 3.50
N HIS A 121 19.25 6.18 4.00
CA HIS A 121 19.28 6.58 5.41
C HIS A 121 18.50 5.65 6.35
N GLY A 122 17.78 4.64 5.81
CA GLY A 122 16.89 3.78 6.60
C GLY A 122 15.70 4.54 7.18
N GLY A 123 15.04 3.98 8.19
CA GLY A 123 14.00 4.67 8.98
C GLY A 123 12.56 4.53 8.49
N GLY A 124 12.37 4.03 7.27
CA GLY A 124 11.17 4.24 6.46
C GLY A 124 9.79 4.06 7.11
N SER A 125 8.79 4.70 6.51
CA SER A 125 7.47 4.89 7.11
C SER A 125 6.54 3.69 6.89
N THR A 126 5.82 3.30 7.94
CA THR A 126 4.82 2.23 7.91
C THR A 126 3.45 2.76 8.29
N PHE A 127 2.46 2.53 7.44
CA PHE A 127 1.07 2.91 7.69
C PHE A 127 0.19 1.67 7.76
N ARG A 128 -0.40 1.41 8.92
CA ARG A 128 -1.38 0.33 9.12
C ARG A 128 -2.79 0.86 8.86
N LEU A 129 -3.50 0.22 7.93
CA LEU A 129 -4.85 0.58 7.50
C LEU A 129 -5.81 -0.55 7.90
N THR A 130 -6.62 -0.33 8.93
CA THR A 130 -7.56 -1.32 9.47
C THR A 130 -9.02 -0.90 9.34
N ASP A 131 -9.28 0.26 8.75
CA ASP A 131 -10.61 0.86 8.56
C ASP A 131 -11.01 0.97 7.09
N VAL A 132 -10.15 0.55 6.17
CA VAL A 132 -10.39 0.65 4.71
C VAL A 132 -11.18 -0.52 4.13
N SER A 133 -11.25 -1.66 4.82
CA SER A 133 -12.00 -2.87 4.40
C SER A 133 -12.54 -3.62 5.62
N LYS A 134 -13.67 -4.31 5.40
CA LYS A 134 -14.25 -5.24 6.38
C LYS A 134 -13.58 -6.62 6.37
N ALA A 135 -13.05 -7.04 5.22
CA ALA A 135 -12.47 -8.36 5.00
C ALA A 135 -10.95 -8.38 5.19
N PHE A 136 -10.29 -7.24 4.95
CA PHE A 136 -8.83 -7.15 4.93
C PHE A 136 -8.32 -5.98 5.76
N ASP A 137 -7.09 -6.14 6.27
CA ASP A 137 -6.26 -5.04 6.75
C ASP A 137 -5.04 -4.90 5.83
N PHE A 138 -4.51 -3.69 5.72
CA PHE A 138 -3.38 -3.40 4.87
C PHE A 138 -2.25 -2.75 5.67
N THR A 139 -1.02 -2.99 5.24
CA THR A 139 0.14 -2.20 5.64
C THR A 139 0.78 -1.62 4.39
N VAL A 140 0.96 -0.31 4.37
CA VAL A 140 1.77 0.40 3.37
C VAL A 140 3.13 0.68 3.98
N ARG A 141 4.18 0.06 3.46
CA ARG A 141 5.58 0.31 3.85
C ARG A 141 6.26 1.13 2.77
N MET A 142 6.66 2.35 3.09
CA MET A 142 7.52 3.19 2.27
C MET A 142 8.95 2.96 2.73
N TYR A 143 9.88 2.58 1.84
CA TYR A 143 11.25 2.24 2.26
C TYR A 143 12.09 3.45 2.71
N GLN A 144 11.64 4.65 2.34
CA GLN A 144 12.10 5.94 2.83
C GLN A 144 11.18 6.53 3.90
N ASP A 145 11.72 7.48 4.67
CA ASP A 145 10.93 8.30 5.58
C ASP A 145 10.00 9.24 4.81
N CYS A 146 8.70 9.19 5.11
CA CYS A 146 7.76 10.18 4.63
C CYS A 146 7.78 11.42 5.54
N PRO A 147 7.83 12.63 4.98
CA PRO A 147 7.86 13.84 5.77
C PRO A 147 6.52 14.08 6.47
N MET A 148 6.57 14.52 7.73
CA MET A 148 5.38 15.01 8.42
C MET A 148 4.98 16.39 7.87
N PRO A 149 3.69 16.64 7.59
CA PRO A 149 3.17 17.95 7.17
C PRO A 149 3.20 18.97 8.32
N LYS A 150 4.39 19.55 8.56
CA LYS A 150 4.63 20.52 9.65
C LYS A 150 3.94 21.86 9.40
N GLY A 151 2.64 21.93 9.69
CA GLY A 151 1.83 23.15 9.50
C GLY A 151 1.38 23.37 8.05
N GLN A 152 1.39 22.32 7.23
CA GLN A 152 0.84 22.29 5.87
C GLN A 152 -0.42 21.41 5.85
N ASP A 153 -1.27 21.61 4.85
CA ASP A 153 -2.52 20.84 4.69
C ASP A 153 -2.25 19.39 4.26
N SER A 154 -1.14 19.14 3.57
CA SER A 154 -0.68 17.80 3.23
C SER A 154 0.84 17.73 3.08
N ALA A 155 1.38 16.52 3.04
CA ALA A 155 2.75 16.24 2.65
C ALA A 155 2.77 15.07 1.67
N TYR A 156 3.79 15.03 0.81
CA TYR A 156 3.90 14.02 -0.24
C TYR A 156 5.12 13.12 0.01
N CYS A 157 4.96 11.82 -0.22
CA CYS A 157 6.09 10.91 -0.34
C CYS A 157 5.91 9.92 -1.47
N GLU A 158 7.02 9.69 -2.18
CA GLU A 158 7.10 8.76 -3.29
C GLU A 158 8.41 8.01 -3.23
N GLY A 159 8.37 6.73 -3.58
CA GLY A 159 9.53 5.88 -3.64
C GLY A 159 9.17 4.41 -3.52
N PRO A 160 10.17 3.52 -3.55
CA PRO A 160 9.91 2.09 -3.50
C PRO A 160 9.28 1.70 -2.17
N GLY A 161 8.42 0.71 -2.22
CA GLY A 161 7.66 0.29 -1.05
C GLY A 161 7.00 -1.06 -1.22
N ARG A 162 6.14 -1.38 -0.28
CA ARG A 162 5.45 -2.66 -0.20
C ARG A 162 4.05 -2.49 0.35
N ILE A 163 3.11 -3.19 -0.27
CA ILE A 163 1.79 -3.43 0.30
C ILE A 163 1.75 -4.84 0.86
N ALA A 164 1.41 -4.97 2.14
CA ALA A 164 1.09 -6.25 2.76
C ALA A 164 -0.41 -6.29 3.07
N VAL A 165 -1.08 -7.32 2.55
CA VAL A 165 -2.52 -7.55 2.74
C VAL A 165 -2.71 -8.66 3.76
N TYR A 166 -3.63 -8.48 4.68
CA TYR A 166 -3.92 -9.41 5.77
C TYR A 166 -5.42 -9.74 5.73
N ARG A 167 -5.79 -10.98 6.03
CA ARG A 167 -7.17 -11.25 6.48
C ARG A 167 -7.45 -10.39 7.71
N LYS A 168 -8.69 -9.93 7.87
CA LYS A 168 -9.08 -9.05 8.98
C LYS A 168 -8.58 -9.56 10.33
N GLY A 169 -7.78 -8.74 11.02
CA GLY A 169 -7.25 -9.06 12.35
C GLY A 169 -6.17 -10.15 12.39
N ALA A 170 -5.72 -10.68 11.25
CA ALA A 170 -4.66 -11.67 11.21
C ALA A 170 -3.29 -11.05 11.54
N GLY A 171 -2.43 -11.81 12.24
CA GLY A 171 -1.07 -11.41 12.56
C GLY A 171 -0.07 -11.60 11.42
N THR A 172 -0.39 -12.46 10.45
CA THR A 172 0.48 -12.77 9.29
C THR A 172 -0.16 -12.29 7.99
N PRO A 173 0.63 -11.72 7.06
CA PRO A 173 0.11 -11.28 5.78
C PRO A 173 -0.36 -12.48 4.94
N LEU A 174 -1.50 -12.28 4.28
CA LEU A 174 -2.01 -13.16 3.22
C LEU A 174 -1.12 -13.07 1.97
N GLN A 175 -0.74 -11.84 1.60
CA GLN A 175 0.11 -11.57 0.45
C GLN A 175 0.90 -10.29 0.69
N THR A 176 2.09 -10.26 0.11
CA THR A 176 2.99 -9.11 0.14
C THR A 176 3.41 -8.81 -1.30
N ILE A 177 3.30 -7.55 -1.70
CA ILE A 177 3.61 -7.08 -3.05
C ILE A 177 4.57 -5.91 -2.94
N ASP A 178 5.73 -6.04 -3.56
CA ASP A 178 6.75 -4.98 -3.63
C ASP A 178 6.49 -4.12 -4.89
N PHE A 179 6.62 -2.81 -4.72
CA PHE A 179 6.39 -1.81 -5.76
C PHE A 179 7.66 -0.99 -5.99
N PRO A 180 8.08 -0.77 -7.26
CA PRO A 180 9.17 0.14 -7.58
C PRO A 180 8.89 1.57 -7.08
N THR A 181 7.62 1.95 -7.10
CA THR A 181 7.13 3.24 -6.63
C THR A 181 5.75 3.08 -5.99
N ILE A 182 5.57 3.63 -4.79
CA ILE A 182 4.28 3.93 -4.19
C ILE A 182 4.23 5.44 -4.00
N VAL A 183 3.07 6.02 -4.31
CA VAL A 183 2.79 7.43 -4.10
C VAL A 183 1.82 7.60 -2.93
N ALA A 184 2.17 8.43 -1.96
CA ALA A 184 1.30 8.71 -0.81
C ALA A 184 1.22 10.19 -0.48
N THR A 185 -0.01 10.69 -0.42
CA THR A 185 -0.35 11.97 0.21
C THR A 185 -0.68 11.73 1.68
N LEU A 186 0.00 12.44 2.57
CA LEU A 186 -0.21 12.42 4.01
C LEU A 186 -1.04 13.61 4.46
N LEU A 187 -2.08 13.33 5.23
CA LEU A 187 -2.94 14.30 5.90
C LEU A 187 -2.19 14.99 7.05
N PRO A 188 -2.69 16.11 7.62
CA PRO A 188 -2.05 16.80 8.75
C PRO A 188 -1.80 15.89 9.97
N SER A 189 -2.58 14.81 10.10
CA SER A 189 -2.40 13.80 11.14
C SER A 189 -1.21 12.86 10.91
N GLY A 190 -0.51 12.95 9.78
CA GLY A 190 0.52 12.01 9.33
C GLY A 190 -0.01 10.68 8.81
N LYS A 191 -1.34 10.52 8.72
CA LYS A 191 -1.97 9.33 8.11
C LYS A 191 -2.03 9.51 6.60
N PRO A 192 -1.88 8.43 5.81
CA PRO A 192 -2.06 8.53 4.38
C PRO A 192 -3.54 8.76 4.05
N LEU A 193 -3.80 9.56 3.02
CA LEU A 193 -5.12 9.64 2.39
C LEU A 193 -5.45 8.29 1.76
N THR A 194 -6.66 7.80 2.00
CA THR A 194 -7.18 6.54 1.45
C THR A 194 -8.61 6.74 0.99
N GLN A 195 -9.12 5.87 0.11
CA GLN A 195 -10.50 5.92 -0.39
C GLN A 195 -10.87 7.29 -1.00
N SER A 196 -9.92 7.93 -1.68
CA SER A 196 -10.13 9.18 -2.40
C SER A 196 -9.83 8.95 -3.87
N ALA A 197 -10.88 9.06 -4.69
CA ALA A 197 -10.85 9.03 -6.15
C ALA A 197 -11.47 10.32 -6.71
N ARG A 198 -11.38 11.42 -5.97
CA ARG A 198 -12.02 12.68 -6.35
C ARG A 198 -11.24 13.33 -7.49
N LEU A 199 -11.98 13.77 -8.49
CA LEU A 199 -11.44 14.49 -9.63
C LEU A 199 -10.85 15.83 -9.18
N TYR A 200 -9.61 16.11 -9.58
CA TYR A 200 -8.85 17.34 -9.26
C TYR A 200 -8.54 17.56 -7.77
N ASP A 201 -8.71 16.55 -6.93
CA ASP A 201 -8.33 16.55 -5.52
C ASP A 201 -7.18 15.58 -5.29
N ASP A 202 -6.59 15.59 -4.09
CA ASP A 202 -5.63 14.57 -3.70
C ASP A 202 -6.30 13.18 -3.74
N GLN A 203 -5.65 12.24 -4.41
CA GLN A 203 -6.12 10.86 -4.46
C GLN A 203 -5.38 9.99 -3.43
N GLY A 204 -6.06 8.96 -2.95
CA GLY A 204 -5.55 8.12 -1.89
C GLY A 204 -4.45 7.20 -2.36
N VAL A 205 -3.49 6.89 -1.48
CA VAL A 205 -2.45 5.86 -1.73
C VAL A 205 -3.08 4.50 -2.02
N LEU A 206 -4.22 4.22 -1.39
CA LEU A 206 -4.95 2.97 -1.48
C LEU A 206 -6.45 3.23 -1.60
N ASN A 207 -7.06 2.68 -2.65
CA ASN A 207 -8.51 2.61 -2.84
C ASN A 207 -8.92 1.15 -2.73
N VAL A 208 -9.95 0.84 -1.93
CA VAL A 208 -10.35 -0.55 -1.65
C VAL A 208 -11.85 -0.69 -1.84
N GLY A 209 -12.27 -1.72 -2.58
CA GLY A 209 -13.68 -1.98 -2.83
C GLY A 209 -13.86 -3.10 -3.85
N ASP A 210 -15.08 -3.56 -4.03
CA ASP A 210 -15.43 -4.61 -4.99
C ASP A 210 -15.52 -4.03 -6.41
N PHE A 211 -14.44 -4.13 -7.18
CA PHE A 211 -14.29 -3.51 -8.50
C PHE A 211 -14.82 -4.39 -9.62
N ASN A 212 -14.76 -5.72 -9.46
CA ASN A 212 -15.31 -6.68 -10.41
C ASN A 212 -16.73 -7.16 -10.06
N PHE A 213 -17.27 -6.71 -8.93
CA PHE A 213 -18.61 -7.01 -8.43
C PHE A 213 -18.82 -8.50 -8.11
N ASP A 214 -17.80 -9.17 -7.59
CA ASP A 214 -17.84 -10.58 -7.20
C ASP A 214 -18.18 -10.80 -5.71
N GLY A 215 -18.28 -9.71 -4.94
CA GLY A 215 -18.57 -9.71 -3.51
C GLY A 215 -17.34 -9.72 -2.61
N HIS A 216 -16.13 -9.63 -3.16
CA HIS A 216 -14.88 -9.51 -2.44
C HIS A 216 -14.26 -8.12 -2.64
N ASP A 217 -13.57 -7.62 -1.60
CA ASP A 217 -12.86 -6.34 -1.72
C ASP A 217 -11.56 -6.53 -2.52
N ASP A 218 -11.40 -5.71 -3.55
CA ASP A 218 -10.19 -5.53 -4.36
C ASP A 218 -9.42 -4.29 -3.89
N PHE A 219 -8.24 -4.02 -4.45
CA PHE A 219 -7.54 -2.76 -4.16
C PHE A 219 -6.77 -2.18 -5.34
N GLY A 220 -6.68 -0.85 -5.37
CA GLY A 220 -5.79 -0.08 -6.23
C GLY A 220 -4.79 0.68 -5.39
N VAL A 221 -3.52 0.69 -5.81
CA VAL A 221 -2.43 1.43 -5.17
C VAL A 221 -1.87 2.45 -6.15
N GLN A 222 -1.67 3.68 -5.69
CA GLN A 222 -1.10 4.72 -6.55
C GLN A 222 0.39 4.44 -6.77
N THR A 223 0.79 4.28 -8.03
CA THR A 223 2.15 3.88 -8.41
C THR A 223 2.87 4.93 -9.25
N GLY A 224 2.17 5.98 -9.67
CA GLY A 224 2.79 7.06 -10.44
C GLY A 224 1.84 8.21 -10.78
N HIS A 225 2.22 8.92 -11.85
CA HIS A 225 1.57 10.13 -12.36
C HIS A 225 1.36 10.05 -13.87
N GLU A 226 1.18 8.84 -14.41
CA GLU A 226 1.01 8.62 -15.85
C GLU A 226 -0.45 8.84 -16.33
N GLY A 227 -1.35 9.27 -15.45
CA GLY A 227 -2.73 9.62 -15.79
C GLY A 227 -2.81 10.87 -16.67
N GLY A 228 -4.01 11.18 -17.14
CA GLY A 228 -4.27 12.34 -17.99
C GLY A 228 -3.71 13.63 -17.38
N TYR A 229 -2.95 14.40 -18.19
CA TYR A 229 -2.26 15.63 -17.77
C TYR A 229 -1.23 15.45 -16.64
N GLY A 230 -0.65 14.27 -16.49
CA GLY A 230 0.25 13.97 -15.38
C GLY A 230 -0.49 13.69 -14.07
N GLY A 231 -1.75 13.28 -14.17
CA GLY A 231 -2.59 12.89 -13.04
C GLY A 231 -2.17 11.54 -12.45
N PRO A 232 -2.75 11.14 -11.31
CA PRO A 232 -2.35 9.92 -10.62
C PRO A 232 -2.67 8.66 -11.44
N SER A 233 -1.79 7.67 -11.37
CA SER A 233 -1.97 6.34 -12.00
C SER A 233 -1.86 5.25 -10.94
N TYR A 234 -2.51 4.11 -11.21
CA TYR A 234 -2.69 3.05 -10.25
C TYR A 234 -2.44 1.67 -10.84
N ASP A 235 -1.82 0.81 -10.04
CA ASP A 235 -1.90 -0.64 -10.22
C ASP A 235 -3.12 -1.17 -9.47
N VAL A 236 -3.98 -1.91 -10.18
CA VAL A 236 -5.20 -2.51 -9.64
C VAL A 236 -5.03 -4.01 -9.47
N TYR A 237 -5.45 -4.53 -8.32
CA TYR A 237 -5.36 -5.93 -7.95
C TYR A 237 -6.73 -6.47 -7.54
N LEU A 238 -7.17 -7.53 -8.21
CA LEU A 238 -8.44 -8.21 -7.93
C LEU A 238 -8.21 -9.43 -7.03
N PHE A 239 -9.10 -9.65 -6.08
CA PHE A 239 -9.05 -10.82 -5.21
C PHE A 239 -9.65 -12.03 -5.91
N ASP A 240 -8.87 -13.09 -6.12
CA ASP A 240 -9.38 -14.38 -6.56
C ASP A 240 -9.74 -15.25 -5.34
N PRO A 241 -11.04 -15.49 -5.06
CA PRO A 241 -11.45 -16.30 -3.91
C PRO A 241 -11.08 -17.78 -4.06
N LYS A 242 -10.74 -18.27 -5.26
CA LYS A 242 -10.35 -19.67 -5.48
C LYS A 242 -8.92 -19.91 -5.02
N THR A 243 -8.01 -19.00 -5.35
CA THR A 243 -6.60 -19.07 -4.92
C THR A 243 -6.35 -18.37 -3.59
N GLY A 244 -7.23 -17.46 -3.18
CA GLY A 244 -7.09 -16.63 -2.00
C GLY A 244 -6.00 -15.56 -2.15
N ARG A 245 -5.76 -15.10 -3.38
CA ARG A 245 -4.67 -14.16 -3.73
C ARG A 245 -5.20 -12.95 -4.48
N PHE A 246 -4.40 -11.90 -4.49
CA PHE A 246 -4.61 -10.71 -5.28
C PHE A 246 -3.75 -10.74 -6.54
N ASP A 247 -4.40 -10.67 -7.69
CA ASP A 247 -3.76 -10.70 -9.01
C ASP A 247 -3.92 -9.34 -9.70
N ARG A 248 -2.83 -8.84 -10.32
CA ARG A 248 -2.86 -7.54 -11.02
C ARG A 248 -3.80 -7.64 -12.23
N ASN A 249 -4.74 -6.69 -12.33
CA ASN A 249 -5.60 -6.53 -13.49
C ASN A 249 -5.05 -5.42 -14.40
N ASN A 250 -4.46 -5.82 -15.52
CA ASN A 250 -3.84 -4.88 -16.45
C ASN A 250 -4.87 -3.89 -17.03
N ALA A 251 -6.06 -4.37 -17.43
CA ALA A 251 -7.05 -3.51 -18.06
C ALA A 251 -7.55 -2.38 -17.13
N MET A 252 -7.79 -2.69 -15.86
CA MET A 252 -8.19 -1.69 -14.86
C MET A 252 -7.03 -0.77 -14.46
N SER A 253 -5.80 -1.29 -14.46
CA SER A 253 -4.60 -0.47 -14.22
C SER A 253 -4.42 0.54 -15.36
N ASP A 254 -4.40 0.05 -16.61
CA ASP A 254 -4.23 0.85 -17.83
C ASP A 254 -5.32 1.94 -17.97
N LEU A 255 -6.55 1.65 -17.52
CA LEU A 255 -7.63 2.63 -17.47
C LEU A 255 -7.25 3.89 -16.69
N THR A 256 -6.44 3.78 -15.63
CA THR A 256 -6.00 4.93 -14.82
C THR A 256 -4.91 5.77 -15.49
N HIS A 257 -4.17 5.18 -16.44
CA HIS A 257 -3.16 5.91 -17.23
C HIS A 257 -3.83 6.77 -18.31
N GLU A 258 -4.99 6.34 -18.80
CA GLU A 258 -5.74 7.03 -19.86
C GLU A 258 -6.78 8.02 -19.32
N SER A 259 -7.05 7.98 -18.01
CA SER A 259 -8.08 8.80 -17.35
C SER A 259 -7.48 9.78 -16.35
N LEU A 260 -8.31 10.65 -15.79
CA LEU A 260 -7.96 11.66 -14.80
C LEU A 260 -7.97 11.06 -13.37
N GLY A 261 -7.26 9.94 -13.20
CA GLY A 261 -7.06 9.26 -11.93
C GLY A 261 -7.85 7.97 -11.75
N PHE A 262 -8.09 7.60 -10.50
CA PHE A 262 -8.81 6.36 -10.17
C PHE A 262 -10.26 6.41 -10.64
N PHE A 263 -10.78 5.28 -11.14
CA PHE A 263 -12.17 5.18 -11.58
C PHE A 263 -13.14 5.14 -10.39
N ASP A 264 -14.36 5.61 -10.63
CA ASP A 264 -15.47 5.52 -9.68
C ASP A 264 -16.17 4.15 -9.80
N VAL A 265 -16.61 3.62 -8.66
CA VAL A 265 -17.23 2.30 -8.53
C VAL A 265 -18.70 2.47 -8.17
N ASP A 266 -19.59 2.06 -9.08
CA ASP A 266 -21.04 2.06 -8.87
C ASP A 266 -21.53 0.63 -8.56
N PRO A 267 -21.59 0.23 -7.27
CA PRO A 267 -22.05 -1.10 -6.91
C PRO A 267 -23.53 -1.33 -7.20
N LYS A 268 -24.35 -0.27 -7.27
CA LYS A 268 -25.79 -0.40 -7.54
C LYS A 268 -26.04 -0.79 -9.00
N ARG A 269 -25.29 -0.17 -9.92
CA ARG A 269 -25.37 -0.49 -11.36
C ARG A 269 -24.38 -1.59 -11.78
N ARG A 270 -23.45 -1.97 -10.89
CA ARG A 270 -22.29 -2.84 -11.20
C ARG A 270 -21.51 -2.27 -12.39
N ARG A 271 -21.08 -1.02 -12.25
CA ARG A 271 -20.36 -0.27 -13.29
C ARG A 271 -19.13 0.42 -12.73
N LEU A 272 -18.10 0.52 -13.54
CA LEU A 272 -16.98 1.42 -13.31
C LEU A 272 -17.15 2.66 -14.19
N ARG A 273 -16.73 3.83 -13.70
CA ARG A 273 -16.75 5.08 -14.46
C ARG A 273 -15.37 5.71 -14.45
N ALA A 274 -14.81 5.96 -15.63
CA ALA A 274 -13.58 6.72 -15.78
C ALA A 274 -13.87 8.06 -16.44
N PHE A 275 -13.12 9.09 -16.01
CA PHE A 275 -13.25 10.44 -16.54
C PHE A 275 -11.98 10.79 -17.32
N SER A 276 -12.13 11.27 -18.56
CA SER A 276 -11.02 11.73 -19.40
C SER A 276 -11.29 13.13 -19.92
N LYS A 277 -10.22 13.82 -20.33
CA LYS A 277 -10.26 15.19 -20.82
C LYS A 277 -9.29 15.39 -21.97
N SER A 278 -9.66 16.26 -22.90
CA SER A 278 -8.76 16.76 -23.94
C SER A 278 -8.90 18.28 -24.12
N GLY A 279 -7.78 18.98 -24.11
CA GLY A 279 -7.70 20.43 -24.02
C GLY A 279 -8.50 21.00 -22.84
N CYS A 280 -9.02 22.22 -23.02
CA CYS A 280 -9.91 22.87 -22.05
C CYS A 280 -11.35 22.31 -22.08
N CYS A 281 -11.73 21.75 -23.22
CA CYS A 281 -13.07 21.96 -23.75
C CYS A 281 -13.73 20.65 -24.22
N TYR A 282 -13.07 19.52 -23.99
CA TYR A 282 -13.61 18.18 -24.20
C TYR A 282 -13.52 17.41 -22.89
N HIS A 283 -14.66 16.95 -22.38
CA HIS A 283 -14.76 16.08 -21.22
C HIS A 283 -15.53 14.82 -21.60
N GLU A 284 -15.07 13.66 -21.15
CA GLU A 284 -15.73 12.39 -21.41
C GLU A 284 -15.78 11.56 -20.13
N THR A 285 -16.98 11.03 -19.85
CA THR A 285 -17.16 9.98 -18.85
C THR A 285 -17.50 8.69 -19.57
N THR A 286 -16.64 7.69 -19.43
CA THR A 286 -16.86 6.36 -19.99
C THR A 286 -17.28 5.40 -18.89
N THR A 287 -18.38 4.69 -19.11
CA THR A 287 -18.93 3.70 -18.19
C THR A 287 -18.66 2.30 -18.71
N TYR A 288 -18.09 1.46 -17.85
CA TYR A 288 -17.70 0.09 -18.13
C TYR A 288 -18.58 -0.89 -17.36
N ARG A 289 -19.02 -1.94 -18.03
CA ARG A 289 -19.43 -3.20 -17.40
C ARG A 289 -18.19 -4.05 -17.19
N VAL A 290 -18.16 -4.81 -16.10
CA VAL A 290 -17.11 -5.81 -15.86
C VAL A 290 -17.67 -7.19 -16.16
N ASP A 291 -17.07 -7.89 -17.13
CA ASP A 291 -17.40 -9.25 -17.51
C ASP A 291 -16.16 -10.13 -17.34
N ASP A 292 -16.16 -11.05 -16.36
CA ASP A 292 -15.02 -11.95 -16.09
C ASP A 292 -13.70 -11.17 -15.96
N ASP A 293 -13.70 -10.19 -15.06
CA ASP A 293 -12.59 -9.26 -14.78
C ASP A 293 -12.14 -8.39 -15.96
N ARG A 294 -12.92 -8.34 -17.05
CA ARG A 294 -12.63 -7.50 -18.23
C ARG A 294 -13.57 -6.33 -18.33
N LEU A 295 -13.00 -5.19 -18.70
CA LEU A 295 -13.74 -3.97 -18.97
C LEU A 295 -14.42 -4.04 -20.34
N VAL A 296 -15.72 -3.77 -20.35
CA VAL A 296 -16.53 -3.62 -21.56
C VAL A 296 -17.21 -2.26 -21.52
N GLU A 297 -16.84 -1.37 -22.45
CA GLU A 297 -17.50 -0.07 -22.59
C GLU A 297 -18.98 -0.24 -22.93
N VAL A 298 -19.84 0.48 -22.21
CA VAL A 298 -21.29 0.37 -22.39
C VAL A 298 -21.99 1.72 -22.46
N GLU A 299 -21.43 2.78 -21.89
CA GLU A 299 -21.99 4.14 -22.00
C GLU A 299 -20.86 5.15 -22.13
N ARG A 300 -21.07 6.22 -22.91
CA ARG A 300 -20.19 7.39 -22.98
C ARG A 300 -21.03 8.65 -22.84
N HIS A 301 -20.56 9.57 -22.02
CA HIS A 301 -21.12 10.90 -21.88
C HIS A 301 -20.03 11.91 -22.23
N ILE A 302 -20.23 12.66 -23.31
CA ILE A 302 -19.22 13.56 -23.86
C ILE A 302 -19.78 14.98 -23.87
N GLU A 303 -19.01 15.90 -23.29
CA GLU A 303 -19.26 17.34 -23.32
C GLU A 303 -18.15 18.01 -24.14
N ALA A 304 -18.51 18.64 -25.25
CA ALA A 304 -17.56 19.31 -26.15
C ALA A 304 -17.97 20.75 -26.43
N ALA A 305 -17.10 21.72 -26.11
CA ALA A 305 -17.34 23.12 -26.44
C ALA A 305 -17.27 23.34 -27.95
N ARG A 306 -18.19 24.14 -28.46
CA ARG A 306 -18.29 24.52 -29.87
C ARG A 306 -17.73 25.92 -30.09
N MET A 307 -17.40 26.21 -31.35
CA MET A 307 -16.88 27.53 -31.75
C MET A 307 -17.91 28.67 -31.58
N ASP A 308 -19.20 28.34 -31.49
CA ASP A 308 -20.28 29.31 -31.26
C ASP A 308 -20.57 29.56 -29.77
N GLY A 309 -19.69 29.09 -28.86
CA GLY A 309 -19.80 29.25 -27.42
C GLY A 309 -20.84 28.34 -26.75
N LYS A 310 -21.43 27.40 -27.49
CA LYS A 310 -22.37 26.41 -26.95
C LYS A 310 -21.68 25.11 -26.60
N MET A 311 -22.33 24.28 -25.78
CA MET A 311 -21.85 22.94 -25.47
C MET A 311 -22.62 21.89 -26.26
N GLU A 312 -21.90 21.02 -26.97
CA GLU A 312 -22.48 19.80 -27.56
C GLU A 312 -22.37 18.66 -26.55
N ILE A 313 -23.51 18.09 -26.20
CA ILE A 313 -23.59 16.91 -25.35
C ILE A 313 -23.92 15.70 -26.21
N THR A 314 -23.02 14.71 -26.22
CA THR A 314 -23.21 13.43 -26.88
C THR A 314 -23.34 12.33 -25.83
N ASP A 315 -24.50 11.68 -25.78
CA ASP A 315 -24.69 10.44 -25.02
C ASP A 315 -24.65 9.24 -25.95
N GLU A 316 -23.86 8.24 -25.61
CA GLU A 316 -23.80 6.97 -26.31
C GLU A 316 -24.06 5.81 -25.37
N ALA A 317 -24.81 4.82 -25.83
CA ALA A 317 -25.10 3.60 -25.06
C ALA A 317 -25.06 2.36 -25.95
N PHE A 318 -24.43 1.30 -25.47
CA PHE A 318 -24.37 0.01 -26.14
C PHE A 318 -25.61 -0.83 -25.79
N VAL A 319 -26.56 -0.92 -26.73
CA VAL A 319 -27.86 -1.58 -26.53
C VAL A 319 -28.12 -2.58 -27.65
N GLY A 320 -28.29 -3.84 -27.30
CA GLY A 320 -28.61 -4.91 -28.26
C GLY A 320 -27.49 -5.15 -29.30
N GLY A 321 -26.23 -5.07 -28.87
CA GLY A 321 -25.07 -5.33 -29.73
C GLY A 321 -24.68 -4.16 -30.64
N LYS A 322 -25.29 -2.98 -30.47
CA LYS A 322 -25.02 -1.79 -31.28
C LYS A 322 -24.98 -0.54 -30.41
N TRP A 323 -24.08 0.38 -30.74
CA TRP A 323 -24.06 1.71 -30.15
C TRP A 323 -25.26 2.54 -30.64
N ARG A 324 -25.92 3.20 -29.70
CA ARG A 324 -26.96 4.21 -29.93
C ARG A 324 -26.41 5.55 -29.49
N ARG A 325 -26.56 6.58 -30.32
CA ARG A 325 -26.03 7.92 -30.10
C ARG A 325 -27.16 8.95 -30.06
N LYS A 326 -27.13 9.85 -29.08
CA LYS A 326 -28.02 11.01 -28.95
C LYS A 326 -27.17 12.26 -28.77
N VAL A 327 -27.45 13.29 -29.56
CA VAL A 327 -26.74 14.57 -29.53
C VAL A 327 -27.71 15.69 -29.20
N ARG A 328 -27.30 16.61 -28.32
CA ARG A 328 -28.02 17.86 -28.05
C ARG A 328 -27.03 19.00 -27.90
N VAL A 329 -27.50 20.23 -28.11
CA VAL A 329 -26.70 21.44 -27.96
C VAL A 329 -27.36 22.29 -26.90
N GLU A 330 -26.60 22.64 -25.87
CA GLU A 330 -27.05 23.42 -24.73
C GLU A 330 -26.37 24.80 -24.76
N ALA A 331 -27.06 25.83 -24.27
CA ALA A 331 -26.44 27.12 -24.01
C ALA A 331 -25.58 26.97 -22.76
N GLU A 332 -24.41 27.62 -22.75
CA GLU A 332 -23.51 27.70 -21.60
C GLU A 332 -24.21 28.32 -20.37
#